data_AF-A0A8B6HRN6-F1
#
_entry.id   AF-A0A8B6HRN6-F1
#
_cell.length_a   1.000
_cell.length_b   1.000
_cell.length_c   1.000
_cell.angle_alpha   90.00
_cell.angle_beta   90.00
_cell.angle_gamma   90.00
#
_symmetry.space_group_name_H-M   'P 1'
#
loop_
_entity.id
_entity.type
_entity.pdbx_description
1 polymer ?
#
loop_
_entity_poly.entity_id
_entity_poly.type
_entity_poly.pdbx_seq_one_letter_code
_entity_poly.pdbx_strand_id
1 'polypeptide(L)'
;MKGFADKNIIQDTSIIRIKEMMIQVYDWLNENHNKDLDHFKKSLNHTPLVFISERILFVTCIRTVTSLNKKKEHEIVPYLLETPEEYGKYFKLFQTLGMTLNTDLSTYVRVLIDLKHDIGDRKLNPSLFKIVQRSVEEILSFRADVDQHVSDALEKMEALYLLTRDQLLMNASDLVFLDNEDFEEKIGNDMGKPYMMGFDRLDILPHGNIVSSFKQLPKKMQPCILSDMITSEIDEESFTKINDRRGQILREYLASAQFQEAIVRISVHCRKNLKLQKMKEDDIKAMVSRIENIQILQVESIKQRLTYKGKTVGQDQLTAYCQSQDETSKHTLFCAFNEYKIKEWLS
;
A
#
# COMPACT_ATOMS: atom_id res chain seq x y z
N MET A 1 58.72 3.31 4.26
CA MET A 1 57.47 3.64 4.98
C MET A 1 57.39 5.15 5.28
N LYS A 2 57.24 6.00 4.26
CA LYS A 2 57.16 7.48 4.42
C LYS A 2 56.15 8.13 3.47
N GLY A 3 55.09 7.40 3.08
CA GLY A 3 54.09 7.87 2.11
C GLY A 3 52.63 7.68 2.51
N PHE A 4 52.37 7.16 3.72
CA PHE A 4 51.00 6.92 4.22
C PHE A 4 50.53 7.98 5.24
N ALA A 5 51.45 8.67 5.94
CA ALA A 5 51.10 9.71 6.91
C ALA A 5 50.62 11.01 6.22
N ASP A 6 51.29 11.42 5.14
CA ASP A 6 50.99 12.70 4.49
C ASP A 6 49.63 12.74 3.77
N LYS A 7 49.16 11.62 3.20
CA LYS A 7 47.85 11.59 2.53
C LYS A 7 46.68 11.75 3.51
N ASN A 8 46.77 11.14 4.70
CA ASN A 8 45.73 11.26 5.72
C ASN A 8 45.73 12.67 6.34
N ILE A 9 46.91 13.25 6.61
CA ILE A 9 47.03 14.62 7.14
C ILE A 9 46.52 15.68 6.15
N ILE A 10 46.81 15.50 4.85
CA ILE A 10 46.35 16.43 3.79
C ILE A 10 44.83 16.29 3.57
N GLN A 11 44.28 15.08 3.65
CA GLN A 11 42.83 14.85 3.59
C GLN A 11 42.10 15.48 4.78
N ASP A 12 42.62 15.31 6.00
CA ASP A 12 42.03 15.93 7.21
C ASP A 12 42.05 17.46 7.15
N THR A 13 43.16 18.06 6.72
CA THR A 13 43.27 19.52 6.59
C THR A 13 42.29 20.07 5.54
N SER A 14 42.06 19.32 4.45
CA SER A 14 41.13 19.73 3.39
C SER A 14 39.67 19.63 3.85
N ILE A 15 39.31 18.58 4.58
CA ILE A 15 37.97 18.41 5.15
C ILE A 15 37.65 19.55 6.13
N ILE A 16 38.59 19.92 7.01
CA ILE A 16 38.43 21.03 7.94
C ILE A 16 38.15 22.35 7.19
N ARG A 17 38.94 22.66 6.15
CA ARG A 17 38.73 23.87 5.35
C ARG A 17 37.37 23.90 4.65
N ILE A 18 36.92 22.76 4.11
CA ILE A 18 35.60 22.66 3.51
C ILE A 18 34.51 22.92 4.55
N LYS A 19 34.62 22.32 5.75
CA LYS A 19 33.67 22.59 6.84
C LYS A 19 33.60 24.06 7.21
N GLU A 20 34.74 24.71 7.40
CA GLU A 20 34.82 26.14 7.73
C GLU A 20 34.19 27.02 6.65
N MET A 21 34.48 26.71 5.38
CA MET A 21 33.85 27.40 4.24
C MET A 21 32.34 27.18 4.23
N MET A 22 31.87 25.97 4.46
CA MET A 22 30.44 25.67 4.48
C MET A 22 29.71 26.38 5.63
N ILE A 23 30.33 26.50 6.81
CA ILE A 23 29.80 27.31 7.91
C ILE A 23 29.59 28.77 7.49
N GLN A 24 30.57 29.37 6.81
CA GLN A 24 30.44 30.75 6.29
C GLN A 24 29.31 30.87 5.26
N VAL A 25 29.18 29.89 4.37
CA VAL A 25 28.08 29.82 3.40
C VAL A 25 26.73 29.73 4.13
N TYR A 26 26.61 28.86 5.13
CA TYR A 26 25.37 28.70 5.88
C TYR A 26 25.01 29.94 6.71
N ASP A 27 25.99 30.60 7.33
CA ASP A 27 25.78 31.88 8.03
C ASP A 27 25.24 32.93 7.07
N TRP A 28 25.85 33.08 5.89
CA TRP A 28 25.38 34.02 4.86
C TRP A 28 23.97 33.70 4.37
N LEU A 29 23.66 32.42 4.11
CA LEU A 29 22.33 31.98 3.69
C LEU A 29 21.28 32.26 4.77
N ASN A 30 21.63 31.99 6.04
CA ASN A 30 20.74 32.21 7.17
C ASN A 30 20.43 33.70 7.40
N GLU A 31 21.34 34.61 7.05
CA GLU A 31 21.08 36.06 7.12
C GLU A 31 20.24 36.59 5.94
N ASN A 32 20.28 35.93 4.78
CA ASN A 32 19.74 36.49 3.52
C ASN A 32 18.47 35.79 2.98
N HIS A 33 18.09 34.61 3.49
CA HIS A 33 16.97 33.82 2.94
C HIS A 33 15.59 34.49 3.01
N ASN A 34 15.38 35.50 3.88
CA ASN A 34 14.06 36.12 4.10
C ASN A 34 13.64 37.15 3.04
N LYS A 35 14.54 37.55 2.13
CA LYS A 35 14.27 38.63 1.16
C LYS A 35 13.39 38.16 -0.02
N ASP A 36 13.52 36.90 -0.42
CA ASP A 36 12.69 36.23 -1.43
C ASP A 36 12.75 34.72 -1.21
N LEU A 37 11.90 34.24 -0.30
CA LEU A 37 11.92 32.85 0.16
C LEU A 37 11.61 31.84 -0.95
N ASP A 38 10.72 32.21 -1.89
CA ASP A 38 10.29 31.31 -2.95
C ASP A 38 11.35 31.16 -4.02
N HIS A 39 12.00 32.25 -4.44
CA HIS A 39 13.15 32.19 -5.33
C HIS A 39 14.32 31.44 -4.68
N PHE A 40 14.56 31.68 -3.39
CA PHE A 40 15.58 31.00 -2.60
C PHE A 40 15.36 29.48 -2.58
N LYS A 41 14.14 29.03 -2.26
CA LYS A 41 13.78 27.61 -2.27
C LYS A 41 13.94 26.99 -3.64
N LYS A 42 13.44 27.63 -4.70
CA LYS A 42 13.56 27.12 -6.08
C LYS A 42 15.00 26.98 -6.56
N SER A 43 15.89 27.87 -6.11
CA SER A 43 17.30 27.85 -6.51
C SER A 43 18.10 26.78 -5.77
N LEU A 44 17.78 26.50 -4.51
CA LEU A 44 18.58 25.64 -3.64
C LEU A 44 17.99 24.26 -3.37
N ASN A 45 16.72 23.99 -3.70
CA ASN A 45 16.08 22.69 -3.42
C ASN A 45 16.82 21.49 -4.04
N HIS A 46 17.44 21.66 -5.20
CA HIS A 46 18.20 20.63 -5.92
C HIS A 46 19.72 20.80 -5.79
N THR A 47 20.18 21.82 -5.04
CA THR A 47 21.62 22.07 -4.85
C THR A 47 22.15 21.19 -3.71
N PRO A 48 23.19 20.35 -3.95
CA PRO A 48 23.88 19.64 -2.89
C PRO A 48 24.54 20.63 -1.93
N LEU A 49 23.93 20.82 -0.76
CA LEU A 49 24.26 21.90 0.16
C LEU A 49 24.85 21.36 1.46
N VAL A 50 24.36 20.23 1.97
CA VAL A 50 24.79 19.67 3.25
C VAL A 50 26.05 18.83 3.05
N PHE A 51 27.15 19.23 3.68
CA PHE A 51 28.41 18.49 3.65
C PHE A 51 28.50 17.45 4.76
N ILE A 52 28.61 16.17 4.41
CA ILE A 52 28.81 15.05 5.34
C ILE A 52 30.29 14.67 5.34
N SER A 53 31.01 15.15 6.33
CA SER A 53 32.48 15.05 6.37
C SER A 53 33.01 13.63 6.49
N GLU A 54 32.33 12.79 7.25
CA GLU A 54 32.65 11.38 7.51
C GLU A 54 32.61 10.56 6.22
N ARG A 55 31.84 11.03 5.23
CA ARG A 55 31.64 10.39 3.93
C ARG A 55 32.20 11.20 2.77
N ILE A 56 32.75 12.39 3.03
CA ILE A 56 33.25 13.36 2.04
C ILE A 56 32.23 13.56 0.91
N LEU A 57 30.98 13.86 1.30
CA LEU A 57 29.84 13.88 0.38
C LEU A 57 29.02 15.15 0.57
N PHE A 58 28.57 15.75 -0.53
CA PHE A 58 27.52 16.77 -0.51
C PHE A 58 26.18 16.16 -0.89
N VAL A 59 25.15 16.50 -0.12
CA VAL A 59 23.77 16.09 -0.41
C VAL A 59 22.81 17.26 -0.32
N THR A 60 21.70 17.17 -1.05
CA THR A 60 20.60 18.12 -0.96
C THR A 60 19.92 18.01 0.40
N CYS A 61 19.40 19.12 0.96
CA CYS A 61 18.69 19.10 2.25
C CYS A 61 17.53 18.09 2.28
N ILE A 62 16.85 17.88 1.15
CA ILE A 62 15.75 16.91 1.05
C ILE A 62 16.18 15.44 1.25
N ARG A 63 17.48 15.13 1.15
CA ARG A 63 18.06 13.80 1.41
C ARG A 63 18.57 13.66 2.84
N THR A 64 18.37 14.67 3.69
CA THR A 64 18.83 14.65 5.06
C THR A 64 17.69 14.72 6.06
N VAL A 65 17.94 14.17 7.25
CA VAL A 65 17.03 14.24 8.39
C VAL A 65 17.74 14.76 9.62
N THR A 66 17.01 15.36 10.55
CA THR A 66 17.58 15.78 11.84
C THR A 66 18.01 14.59 12.67
N SER A 67 17.15 13.57 12.77
CA SER A 67 17.52 12.32 13.43
C SER A 67 16.84 11.12 12.79
N LEU A 68 17.60 10.03 12.66
CA LEU A 68 17.05 8.74 12.29
C LEU A 68 16.53 8.06 13.56
N ASN A 69 15.21 8.03 13.70
CA ASN A 69 14.53 7.30 14.76
C ASN A 69 15.07 5.86 14.81
N LYS A 70 15.92 5.57 15.81
CA LYS A 70 16.38 4.25 16.28
C LYS A 70 17.75 3.70 15.84
N LYS A 71 18.60 4.38 15.04
CA LYS A 71 20.09 4.14 14.87
C LYS A 71 20.61 4.67 13.52
N LYS A 72 21.88 5.09 13.46
CA LYS A 72 22.64 5.44 12.22
C LYS A 72 22.63 4.36 11.13
N GLU A 73 22.37 3.10 11.49
CA GLU A 73 22.24 1.97 10.55
C GLU A 73 21.04 2.10 9.58
N HIS A 74 20.14 3.06 9.80
CA HIS A 74 19.02 3.36 8.91
C HIS A 74 19.36 4.37 7.81
N GLU A 75 20.60 4.88 7.76
CA GLU A 75 21.05 5.68 6.64
C GLU A 75 21.04 4.85 5.34
N ILE A 76 20.53 5.46 4.27
CA ILE A 76 20.51 4.89 2.93
C ILE A 76 21.37 5.78 2.04
N VAL A 77 22.67 5.55 2.03
CA VAL A 77 23.63 6.42 1.32
C VAL A 77 23.49 6.27 -0.20
N PRO A 78 23.47 7.35 -1.00
CA PRO A 78 23.51 8.78 -0.63
C PRO A 78 22.13 9.46 -0.53
N TYR A 79 21.05 8.70 -0.44
CA TYR A 79 19.66 9.15 -0.58
C TYR A 79 18.97 9.58 0.72
N LEU A 80 19.42 9.05 1.87
CA LEU A 80 18.89 9.37 3.18
C LEU A 80 20.02 9.33 4.22
N LEU A 81 20.38 10.51 4.74
CA LEU A 81 21.48 10.66 5.71
C LEU A 81 21.02 11.45 6.93
N GLU A 82 21.62 11.16 8.08
CA GLU A 82 21.45 12.01 9.26
C GLU A 82 22.31 13.28 9.09
N THR A 83 21.75 14.43 9.46
CA THR A 83 22.46 15.71 9.35
C THR A 83 23.45 15.82 10.51
N PRO A 84 24.71 16.23 10.27
CA PRO A 84 25.70 16.38 11.34
C PRO A 84 25.21 17.33 12.45
N GLU A 85 25.31 16.89 13.70
CA GLU A 85 24.86 17.66 14.88
C GLU A 85 25.55 19.03 14.99
N GLU A 86 26.79 19.13 14.49
CA GLU A 86 27.56 20.39 14.40
C GLU A 86 26.83 21.48 13.59
N TYR A 87 25.91 21.10 12.70
CA TYR A 87 25.08 22.03 11.93
C TYR A 87 23.75 22.36 12.60
N GLY A 88 23.54 21.99 13.87
CA GLY A 88 22.30 22.21 14.59
C GLY A 88 21.76 23.65 14.52
N LYS A 89 22.65 24.65 14.51
CA LYS A 89 22.26 26.07 14.36
C LYS A 89 21.58 26.39 13.02
N TYR A 90 21.76 25.56 12.00
CA TYR A 90 21.23 25.72 10.64
C TYR A 90 20.06 24.80 10.32
N PHE A 91 19.61 23.96 11.25
CA PHE A 91 18.53 23.00 10.95
C PHE A 91 17.25 23.69 10.46
N LYS A 92 16.89 24.86 10.98
CA LYS A 92 15.74 25.64 10.45
C LYS A 92 15.91 26.06 8.99
N LEU A 93 17.13 26.45 8.60
CA LEU A 93 17.45 26.77 7.21
C LEU A 93 17.31 25.51 6.34
N PHE A 94 17.86 24.38 6.78
CA PHE A 94 17.77 23.13 6.03
C PHE A 94 16.35 22.60 5.92
N GLN A 95 15.53 22.74 6.97
CA GLN A 95 14.10 22.40 6.94
C GLN A 95 13.35 23.21 5.89
N THR A 96 13.67 24.51 5.79
CA THR A 96 13.12 25.39 4.76
C THR A 96 13.46 24.92 3.34
N LEU A 97 14.58 24.21 3.18
CA LEU A 97 15.07 23.62 1.94
C LEU A 97 14.69 22.13 1.76
N GLY A 98 13.84 21.58 2.63
CA GLY A 98 13.27 20.24 2.49
C GLY A 98 13.81 19.16 3.41
N MET A 99 14.74 19.48 4.33
CA MET A 99 15.15 18.54 5.39
C MET A 99 13.96 18.19 6.28
N THR A 100 13.76 16.91 6.58
CA THR A 100 12.69 16.48 7.49
C THR A 100 13.24 16.25 8.91
N LEU A 101 12.39 16.40 9.92
CA LEU A 101 12.81 16.15 11.30
C LEU A 101 13.01 14.66 11.58
N ASN A 102 12.06 13.86 11.09
CA ASN A 102 12.01 12.41 11.23
C ASN A 102 11.79 11.79 9.86
N THR A 103 12.07 10.49 9.75
CA THR A 103 11.65 9.70 8.59
C THR A 103 10.17 9.41 8.65
N ASP A 104 9.51 9.54 7.50
CA ASP A 104 8.14 9.10 7.28
C ASP A 104 8.07 8.25 5.99
N LEU A 105 6.87 7.75 5.67
CA LEU A 105 6.64 6.96 4.47
C LEU A 105 7.10 7.68 3.19
N SER A 106 6.85 9.00 3.09
CA SER A 106 7.21 9.80 1.92
C SER A 106 8.73 9.89 1.74
N THR A 107 9.51 9.88 2.83
CA THR A 107 10.97 9.84 2.77
C THR A 107 11.48 8.63 2.02
N TYR A 108 10.96 7.43 2.32
CA TYR A 108 11.43 6.20 1.69
C TYR A 108 10.91 6.02 0.26
N VAL A 109 9.70 6.52 -0.05
CA VAL A 109 9.22 6.61 -1.44
C VAL A 109 10.16 7.50 -2.27
N ARG A 110 10.57 8.66 -1.72
CA ARG A 110 11.53 9.56 -2.39
C ARG A 110 12.89 8.91 -2.63
N VAL A 111 13.40 8.11 -1.71
CA VAL A 111 14.65 7.36 -1.92
C VAL A 111 14.57 6.50 -3.19
N LEU A 112 13.44 5.82 -3.40
CA LEU A 112 13.24 4.98 -4.58
C LEU A 112 13.07 5.80 -5.87
N ILE A 113 12.44 6.97 -5.80
CA ILE A 113 12.36 7.93 -6.92
C ILE A 113 13.76 8.41 -7.32
N ASP A 114 14.54 8.88 -6.34
CA ASP A 114 15.90 9.36 -6.56
C ASP A 114 16.80 8.26 -7.12
N LEU A 115 16.70 7.05 -6.57
CA LEU A 115 17.40 5.90 -7.09
C LEU A 115 17.01 5.61 -8.55
N LYS A 116 15.71 5.65 -8.90
CA LYS A 116 15.25 5.46 -10.27
C LYS A 116 15.86 6.48 -11.23
N HIS A 117 15.90 7.76 -10.84
CA HIS A 117 16.51 8.80 -11.65
C HIS A 117 18.00 8.57 -11.89
N ASP A 118 18.74 8.12 -10.87
CA ASP A 118 20.18 7.87 -10.99
C ASP A 118 20.48 6.63 -11.86
N ILE A 119 19.68 5.57 -11.76
CA ILE A 119 19.96 4.31 -12.45
C ILE A 119 19.31 4.23 -13.85
N GLY A 120 18.22 4.97 -14.09
CA GLY A 120 17.41 4.86 -15.30
C GLY A 120 16.81 3.47 -15.46
N ASP A 121 16.97 2.86 -16.63
CA ASP A 121 16.48 1.50 -16.95
C ASP A 121 17.55 0.42 -16.82
N ARG A 122 18.63 0.71 -16.07
CA ARG A 122 19.69 -0.26 -15.79
C ARG A 122 19.23 -1.27 -14.74
N LYS A 123 19.70 -2.51 -14.89
CA LYS A 123 19.56 -3.54 -13.85
C LYS A 123 20.31 -3.14 -12.59
N LEU A 124 19.73 -3.48 -11.44
CA LEU A 124 20.33 -3.20 -10.15
C LEU A 124 21.58 -4.05 -9.93
N ASN A 125 22.61 -3.43 -9.39
CA ASN A 125 23.76 -4.14 -8.84
C ASN A 125 23.49 -4.49 -7.35
N PRO A 126 24.26 -5.42 -6.75
CA PRO A 126 24.01 -5.89 -5.39
C PRO A 126 24.02 -4.78 -4.31
N SER A 127 24.79 -3.71 -4.49
CA SER A 127 24.77 -2.58 -3.54
C SER A 127 23.46 -1.79 -3.59
N LEU A 128 22.89 -1.60 -4.77
CA LEU A 128 21.62 -0.89 -4.95
C LEU A 128 20.41 -1.75 -4.53
N PHE A 129 20.55 -3.08 -4.56
CA PHE A 129 19.55 -3.99 -4.01
C PHE A 129 19.26 -3.69 -2.53
N LYS A 130 20.30 -3.47 -1.72
CA LYS A 130 20.14 -3.15 -0.29
C LYS A 130 19.37 -1.85 -0.07
N ILE A 131 19.56 -0.87 -0.95
CA ILE A 131 18.83 0.42 -0.92
C ILE A 131 17.34 0.17 -1.15
N VAL A 132 16.99 -0.63 -2.16
CA VAL A 132 15.60 -0.97 -2.45
C VAL A 132 14.99 -1.80 -1.34
N GLN A 133 15.68 -2.86 -0.91
CA GLN A 133 15.26 -3.73 0.19
C GLN A 133 14.89 -2.89 1.42
N ARG A 134 15.80 -2.02 1.86
CA ARG A 134 15.59 -1.19 3.05
C ARG A 134 14.43 -0.22 2.88
N SER A 135 14.35 0.44 1.73
CA SER A 135 13.28 1.41 1.47
C SER A 135 11.90 0.74 1.43
N VAL A 136 11.79 -0.42 0.79
CA VAL A 136 10.54 -1.20 0.71
C VAL A 136 10.15 -1.76 2.08
N GLU A 137 11.09 -2.29 2.84
CA GLU A 137 10.85 -2.76 4.22
C GLU A 137 10.26 -1.65 5.09
N GLU A 138 10.87 -0.46 5.05
CA GLU A 138 10.40 0.70 5.81
C GLU A 138 9.01 1.16 5.33
N ILE A 139 8.77 1.24 4.01
CA ILE A 139 7.44 1.56 3.43
C ILE A 139 6.36 0.62 3.97
N LEU A 140 6.64 -0.69 4.02
CA LEU A 140 5.70 -1.71 4.49
C LEU A 140 5.53 -1.70 6.02
N SER A 141 6.52 -1.18 6.74
CA SER A 141 6.48 -1.08 8.21
C SER A 141 5.60 0.06 8.73
N PHE A 142 5.30 1.08 7.90
CA PHE A 142 4.38 2.16 8.29
C PHE A 142 2.95 1.62 8.45
N ARG A 143 2.52 1.51 9.70
CA ARG A 143 1.20 0.99 10.09
C ARG A 143 0.20 2.04 10.55
N ALA A 144 0.66 3.27 10.77
CA ALA A 144 -0.23 4.35 11.17
C ALA A 144 -1.07 4.77 9.95
N ASP A 145 -2.33 5.13 10.20
CA ASP A 145 -3.13 5.87 9.22
C ASP A 145 -2.25 6.96 8.62
N VAL A 146 -2.10 6.95 7.30
CA VAL A 146 -1.34 7.96 6.58
C VAL A 146 -1.96 9.30 6.95
N ASP A 147 -1.26 10.09 7.77
CA ASP A 147 -1.76 11.39 8.17
C ASP A 147 -1.90 12.30 6.94
N GLN A 148 -2.67 13.37 7.08
CA GLN A 148 -2.93 14.26 5.94
C GLN A 148 -1.64 14.84 5.34
N HIS A 149 -0.61 15.07 6.17
CA HIS A 149 0.66 15.62 5.71
C HIS A 149 1.42 14.63 4.82
N VAL A 150 1.54 13.37 5.24
CA VAL A 150 2.17 12.31 4.46
C VAL A 150 1.35 12.04 3.19
N SER A 151 0.02 12.03 3.28
CA SER A 151 -0.87 11.87 2.13
C SER A 151 -0.65 12.97 1.09
N ASP A 152 -0.65 14.24 1.50
CA ASP A 152 -0.40 15.38 0.63
C ASP A 152 1.00 15.35 0.00
N ALA A 153 2.00 14.83 0.72
CA ALA A 153 3.36 14.67 0.21
C ALA A 153 3.41 13.58 -0.88
N LEU A 154 2.80 12.41 -0.63
CA LEU A 154 2.75 11.32 -1.60
C LEU A 154 1.96 11.70 -2.85
N GLU A 155 0.89 12.48 -2.73
CA GLU A 155 0.12 12.96 -3.88
C GLU A 155 0.92 13.91 -4.79
N LYS A 156 1.92 14.62 -4.26
CA LYS A 156 2.81 15.49 -5.07
C LYS A 156 3.95 14.74 -5.73
N MET A 157 4.26 13.54 -5.26
CA MET A 157 5.33 12.71 -5.83
C MET A 157 4.89 12.07 -7.14
N GLU A 158 5.84 11.74 -8.01
CA GLU A 158 5.58 11.18 -9.33
C GLU A 158 4.95 9.79 -9.24
N ALA A 159 5.69 8.83 -8.69
CA ALA A 159 5.31 7.43 -8.60
C ALA A 159 6.08 6.73 -7.48
N LEU A 160 5.65 5.53 -7.12
CA LEU A 160 6.44 4.59 -6.35
C LEU A 160 7.12 3.65 -7.33
N TYR A 161 8.43 3.43 -7.19
CA TYR A 161 9.15 2.49 -8.01
C TYR A 161 9.53 1.23 -7.23
N LEU A 162 9.21 0.06 -7.76
CA LEU A 162 9.46 -1.24 -7.12
C LEU A 162 10.30 -2.12 -8.05
N LEU A 163 10.99 -3.08 -7.44
CA LEU A 163 11.88 -3.97 -8.18
C LEU A 163 11.07 -5.07 -8.86
N THR A 164 11.36 -5.30 -10.14
CA THR A 164 10.82 -6.44 -10.91
C THR A 164 11.69 -7.68 -10.71
N ARG A 165 11.15 -8.85 -11.05
CA ARG A 165 11.93 -10.11 -11.06
C ARG A 165 13.16 -10.06 -11.99
N ASP A 166 13.12 -9.22 -13.01
CA ASP A 166 14.23 -8.97 -13.94
C ASP A 166 15.27 -7.97 -13.41
N GLN A 167 15.15 -7.57 -12.14
CA GLN A 167 16.06 -6.65 -11.44
C GLN A 167 16.02 -5.22 -11.98
N LEU A 168 14.90 -4.83 -12.61
CA LEU A 168 14.65 -3.48 -13.08
C LEU A 168 13.72 -2.75 -12.12
N LEU A 169 14.01 -1.48 -11.84
CA LEU A 169 13.16 -0.62 -11.03
C LEU A 169 12.11 0.05 -11.94
N MET A 170 10.84 -0.22 -11.67
CA MET A 170 9.70 0.19 -12.52
C MET A 170 8.55 0.75 -11.68
N ASN A 171 7.68 1.54 -12.29
CA ASN A 171 6.53 2.13 -11.61
C ASN A 171 5.63 1.02 -11.05
N ALA A 172 5.33 1.10 -9.75
CA ALA A 172 4.53 0.13 -9.04
C ALA A 172 3.19 -0.14 -9.75
N SER A 173 2.51 0.90 -10.25
CA SER A 173 1.23 0.76 -10.96
C SER A 173 1.29 -0.06 -12.26
N ASP A 174 2.47 -0.23 -12.82
CA ASP A 174 2.71 -1.08 -13.98
C ASP A 174 3.11 -2.52 -13.62
N LEU A 175 3.31 -2.80 -12.32
CA LEU A 175 3.70 -4.11 -11.82
C LEU A 175 2.52 -4.90 -11.31
N VAL A 176 2.67 -6.23 -11.36
CA VAL A 176 1.78 -7.17 -10.68
C VAL A 176 2.39 -7.59 -9.35
N PHE A 177 1.68 -7.34 -8.25
CA PHE A 177 2.00 -7.90 -6.95
C PHE A 177 1.32 -9.26 -6.79
N LEU A 178 2.11 -10.23 -6.34
CA LEU A 178 1.71 -11.62 -6.24
C LEU A 178 1.26 -11.95 -4.83
N ASP A 179 -0.05 -11.96 -4.63
CA ASP A 179 -0.67 -12.26 -3.34
C ASP A 179 -1.21 -13.69 -3.24
N ASN A 180 -1.19 -14.43 -4.35
CA ASN A 180 -1.63 -15.83 -4.42
C ASN A 180 -0.80 -16.62 -5.46
N GLU A 181 -0.03 -17.60 -5.00
CA GLU A 181 0.86 -18.41 -5.84
C GLU A 181 0.11 -19.35 -6.80
N ASP A 182 -1.05 -19.88 -6.41
CA ASP A 182 -1.84 -20.79 -7.25
C ASP A 182 -2.35 -20.11 -8.54
N PHE A 183 -2.63 -18.82 -8.45
CA PHE A 183 -3.04 -18.02 -9.60
C PHE A 183 -1.87 -17.76 -10.55
N GLU A 184 -0.67 -17.55 -10.00
CA GLU A 184 0.52 -17.36 -10.81
C GLU A 184 0.81 -18.58 -11.68
N GLU A 185 0.80 -19.78 -11.11
CA GLU A 185 1.15 -21.01 -11.84
C GLU A 185 0.30 -21.20 -13.11
N LYS A 186 -0.97 -20.76 -13.05
CA LYS A 186 -1.94 -20.96 -14.14
C LYS A 186 -2.01 -19.81 -15.13
N ILE A 187 -1.77 -18.58 -14.67
CA ILE A 187 -1.76 -17.39 -15.52
C ILE A 187 -0.38 -17.27 -16.20
N GLY A 188 0.69 -17.45 -15.44
CA GLY A 188 2.06 -17.30 -15.89
C GLY A 188 2.28 -15.97 -16.62
N ASN A 189 2.92 -16.04 -17.79
CA ASN A 189 3.28 -14.86 -18.56
C ASN A 189 2.10 -14.24 -19.35
N ASP A 190 0.90 -14.82 -19.32
CA ASP A 190 -0.28 -14.31 -20.04
C ASP A 190 -0.75 -12.94 -19.51
N MET A 191 -0.19 -12.49 -18.38
CA MET A 191 -0.46 -11.18 -17.77
C MET A 191 -0.18 -10.01 -18.70
N GLY A 192 0.93 -10.06 -19.45
CA GLY A 192 1.41 -8.93 -20.25
C GLY A 192 1.92 -7.75 -19.40
N LYS A 193 2.13 -7.95 -18.09
CA LYS A 193 2.77 -7.01 -17.17
C LYS A 193 3.91 -7.72 -16.41
N PRO A 194 4.99 -7.01 -16.08
CA PRO A 194 6.06 -7.57 -15.27
C PRO A 194 5.61 -7.81 -13.83
N TYR A 195 6.11 -8.89 -13.24
CA TYR A 195 5.89 -9.20 -11.83
C TYR A 195 6.87 -8.44 -10.95
N MET A 196 6.35 -7.92 -9.85
CA MET A 196 7.15 -7.44 -8.74
C MET A 196 8.02 -8.58 -8.19
N MET A 197 9.24 -8.25 -7.76
CA MET A 197 10.11 -9.17 -7.06
C MET A 197 9.48 -9.54 -5.71
N GLY A 198 9.41 -10.85 -5.44
CA GLY A 198 8.91 -11.36 -4.17
C GLY A 198 9.78 -10.91 -2.99
N PHE A 199 9.14 -10.80 -1.82
CA PHE A 199 9.82 -10.37 -0.59
C PHE A 199 10.87 -11.37 -0.10
N ASP A 200 10.66 -12.66 -0.38
CA ASP A 200 11.63 -13.73 -0.17
C ASP A 200 12.97 -13.44 -0.87
N ARG A 201 12.92 -12.98 -2.12
CA ARG A 201 14.11 -12.64 -2.91
C ARG A 201 14.74 -11.32 -2.51
N LEU A 202 13.95 -10.43 -1.91
CA LEU A 202 14.42 -9.18 -1.35
C LEU A 202 14.94 -9.34 0.08
N ASP A 203 14.85 -10.53 0.69
CA ASP A 203 15.18 -10.76 2.10
C ASP A 203 14.43 -9.78 3.02
N ILE A 204 13.13 -9.58 2.72
CA ILE A 204 12.20 -8.78 3.51
C ILE A 204 11.24 -9.73 4.18
N LEU A 205 11.05 -9.57 5.49
CA LEU A 205 10.02 -10.26 6.26
C LEU A 205 8.83 -9.31 6.46
N PRO A 206 7.88 -9.26 5.51
CA PRO A 206 6.72 -8.40 5.65
C PRO A 206 5.93 -8.77 6.90
N HIS A 207 5.52 -7.76 7.64
CA HIS A 207 4.62 -7.96 8.77
C HIS A 207 3.20 -7.57 8.36
N GLY A 208 2.21 -8.35 8.80
CA GLY A 208 0.78 -8.02 8.61
C GLY A 208 0.31 -8.12 7.15
N ASN A 209 -0.82 -7.49 6.84
CA ASN A 209 -1.45 -7.61 5.53
C ASN A 209 -0.87 -6.59 4.52
N ILE A 210 -0.01 -7.07 3.61
CA ILE A 210 0.68 -6.23 2.63
C ILE A 210 -0.24 -5.62 1.58
N VAL A 211 -1.27 -6.37 1.17
CA VAL A 211 -2.32 -5.87 0.27
C VAL A 211 -2.95 -4.61 0.88
N SER A 212 -3.23 -4.63 2.20
CA SER A 212 -3.77 -3.47 2.89
C SER A 212 -2.79 -2.30 2.95
N SER A 213 -1.50 -2.56 3.18
CA SER A 213 -0.45 -1.53 3.17
C SER A 213 -0.35 -0.84 1.81
N PHE A 214 -0.38 -1.60 0.71
CA PHE A 214 -0.40 -1.00 -0.63
C PHE A 214 -1.68 -0.22 -0.89
N LYS A 215 -2.85 -0.72 -0.45
CA LYS A 215 -4.13 -0.03 -0.64
C LYS A 215 -4.23 1.32 0.09
N GLN A 216 -3.35 1.60 1.06
CA GLN A 216 -3.25 2.90 1.73
C GLN A 216 -2.51 3.97 0.91
N LEU A 217 -1.72 3.57 -0.10
CA LEU A 217 -1.00 4.51 -0.96
C LEU A 217 -1.93 5.18 -1.98
N PRO A 218 -1.54 6.33 -2.58
CA PRO A 218 -2.24 6.87 -3.73
C PRO A 218 -2.33 5.86 -4.88
N LYS A 219 -3.44 5.84 -5.64
CA LYS A 219 -3.68 4.85 -6.71
C LYS A 219 -2.53 4.72 -7.71
N LYS A 220 -1.86 5.82 -8.05
CA LYS A 220 -0.69 5.85 -8.97
C LYS A 220 0.55 5.13 -8.44
N MET A 221 0.57 4.80 -7.15
CA MET A 221 1.67 4.12 -6.45
C MET A 221 1.32 2.68 -6.08
N GLN A 222 0.09 2.23 -6.32
CA GLN A 222 -0.36 0.89 -5.96
C GLN A 222 0.00 -0.11 -7.05
N PRO A 223 0.65 -1.24 -6.73
CA PRO A 223 0.77 -2.33 -7.68
C PRO A 223 -0.58 -2.97 -8.00
N CYS A 224 -0.67 -3.57 -9.19
CA CYS A 224 -1.83 -4.37 -9.57
C CYS A 224 -1.83 -5.66 -8.75
N ILE A 225 -2.80 -5.85 -7.87
CA ILE A 225 -2.89 -7.04 -7.03
C ILE A 225 -3.45 -8.19 -7.86
N LEU A 226 -2.77 -9.33 -7.89
CA LEU A 226 -3.11 -10.48 -8.74
C LEU A 226 -4.54 -10.97 -8.49
N SER A 227 -4.95 -11.13 -7.23
CA SER A 227 -6.31 -11.55 -6.88
C SER A 227 -7.39 -10.58 -7.35
N ASP A 228 -7.14 -9.27 -7.30
CA ASP A 228 -8.08 -8.23 -7.74
C ASP A 228 -8.26 -8.22 -9.27
N MET A 229 -7.36 -8.87 -10.03
CA MET A 229 -7.42 -8.98 -11.50
C MET A 229 -8.23 -10.19 -11.98
N ILE A 230 -8.66 -11.07 -11.07
CA ILE A 230 -9.37 -12.30 -11.40
C ILE A 230 -10.87 -12.07 -11.29
N THR A 231 -11.59 -12.49 -12.33
CA THR A 231 -13.04 -12.46 -12.36
C THR A 231 -13.61 -13.75 -11.79
N SER A 232 -14.69 -13.64 -11.03
CA SER A 232 -15.44 -14.78 -10.52
C SER A 232 -16.71 -15.00 -11.33
N GLU A 233 -16.91 -16.23 -11.78
CA GLU A 233 -18.09 -16.67 -12.50
C GLU A 233 -18.69 -17.87 -11.79
N ILE A 234 -19.98 -17.85 -11.53
CA ILE A 234 -20.66 -19.00 -10.95
C ILE A 234 -20.88 -20.06 -12.02
N ASP A 235 -20.58 -21.30 -11.67
CA ASP A 235 -20.89 -22.46 -12.49
C ASP A 235 -22.33 -22.90 -12.20
N GLU A 236 -23.31 -22.34 -12.89
CA GLU A 236 -24.74 -22.63 -12.66
C GLU A 236 -25.08 -24.11 -12.89
N GLU A 237 -24.30 -24.83 -13.70
CA GLU A 237 -24.45 -26.27 -13.91
C GLU A 237 -24.13 -27.08 -12.65
N SER A 238 -23.40 -26.49 -11.68
CA SER A 238 -23.11 -27.13 -10.39
C SER A 238 -24.32 -27.19 -9.45
N PHE A 239 -25.43 -26.52 -9.78
CA PHE A 239 -26.63 -26.44 -8.95
C PHE A 239 -27.48 -27.71 -9.00
N THR A 240 -26.98 -28.81 -8.43
CA THR A 240 -27.79 -29.99 -8.17
C THR A 240 -28.69 -29.71 -6.97
N LYS A 241 -30.00 -29.58 -7.20
CA LYS A 241 -30.99 -29.45 -6.11
C LYS A 241 -31.04 -30.75 -5.32
N ILE A 242 -30.93 -30.63 -4.00
CA ILE A 242 -31.00 -31.77 -3.07
C ILE A 242 -32.18 -31.61 -2.12
N ASN A 243 -32.36 -32.59 -1.22
CA ASN A 243 -33.41 -32.54 -0.21
C ASN A 243 -33.31 -31.26 0.62
N ASP A 244 -34.33 -30.41 0.51
CA ASP A 244 -34.35 -29.01 0.92
C ASP A 244 -34.80 -28.80 2.38
N ARG A 245 -34.47 -29.75 3.26
CA ARG A 245 -34.85 -29.68 4.67
C ARG A 245 -34.20 -28.49 5.37
N ARG A 246 -32.92 -28.20 5.10
CA ARG A 246 -32.21 -27.08 5.73
C ARG A 246 -32.64 -25.74 5.14
N GLY A 247 -32.87 -25.70 3.82
CA GLY A 247 -33.44 -24.52 3.18
C GLY A 247 -34.85 -24.20 3.71
N GLN A 248 -35.67 -25.21 3.99
CA GLN A 248 -36.97 -25.03 4.64
C GLN A 248 -36.85 -24.39 6.03
N ILE A 249 -35.97 -24.92 6.90
CA ILE A 249 -35.76 -24.35 8.24
C ILE A 249 -35.29 -22.89 8.13
N LEU A 250 -34.40 -22.59 7.18
CA LEU A 250 -33.94 -21.21 6.96
C LEU A 250 -35.08 -20.31 6.48
N ARG A 251 -35.96 -20.77 5.57
CA ARG A 251 -37.15 -20.01 5.15
C ARG A 251 -38.10 -19.74 6.32
N GLU A 252 -38.36 -20.74 7.15
CA GLU A 252 -39.19 -20.59 8.36
C GLU A 252 -38.57 -19.60 9.35
N TYR A 253 -37.24 -19.61 9.49
CA TYR A 253 -36.52 -18.65 10.31
C TYR A 253 -36.59 -17.22 9.74
N LEU A 254 -36.37 -17.02 8.44
CA LEU A 254 -36.47 -15.69 7.81
C LEU A 254 -37.91 -15.14 7.86
N ALA A 255 -38.91 -16.02 7.82
CA ALA A 255 -40.32 -15.67 7.97
C ALA A 255 -40.75 -15.46 9.44
N SER A 256 -39.86 -15.73 10.42
CA SER A 256 -40.19 -15.55 11.83
C SER A 256 -40.34 -14.07 12.19
N ALA A 257 -41.32 -13.77 13.04
CA ALA A 257 -41.58 -12.40 13.50
C ALA A 257 -40.34 -11.79 14.20
N GLN A 258 -39.58 -12.61 14.94
CA GLN A 258 -38.37 -12.16 15.63
C GLN A 258 -37.30 -11.71 14.63
N PHE A 259 -37.07 -12.47 13.57
CA PHE A 259 -36.08 -12.12 12.55
C PHE A 259 -36.50 -10.88 11.76
N GLN A 260 -37.76 -10.82 11.32
CA GLN A 260 -38.31 -9.67 10.62
C GLN A 260 -38.19 -8.39 11.47
N GLU A 261 -38.54 -8.45 12.75
CA GLU A 261 -38.41 -7.32 13.67
C GLU A 261 -36.94 -6.90 13.84
N ALA A 262 -36.02 -7.86 13.99
CA ALA A 262 -34.59 -7.58 14.10
C ALA A 262 -34.05 -6.84 12.86
N ILE A 263 -34.39 -7.29 11.65
CA ILE A 263 -33.94 -6.66 10.41
C ILE A 263 -34.53 -5.26 10.24
N VAL A 264 -35.79 -5.03 10.62
CA VAL A 264 -36.39 -3.69 10.64
C VAL A 264 -35.65 -2.78 11.61
N ARG A 265 -35.36 -3.26 12.84
CA ARG A 265 -34.60 -2.50 13.85
C ARG A 265 -33.20 -2.13 13.35
N ILE A 266 -32.47 -3.08 12.75
CA ILE A 266 -31.15 -2.83 12.15
C ILE A 266 -31.26 -1.76 11.05
N SER A 267 -32.25 -1.89 10.15
CA SER A 267 -32.44 -0.95 9.04
C SER A 267 -32.74 0.47 9.53
N VAL A 268 -33.61 0.61 10.53
CA VAL A 268 -33.92 1.90 11.18
C VAL A 268 -32.66 2.49 11.84
N HIS A 269 -31.88 1.66 12.53
CA HIS A 269 -30.64 2.09 13.17
C HIS A 269 -29.59 2.56 12.16
N CYS A 270 -29.31 1.77 11.11
CA CYS A 270 -28.37 2.11 10.04
C CYS A 270 -28.76 3.43 9.34
N ARG A 271 -30.05 3.62 9.02
CA ARG A 271 -30.54 4.86 8.42
C ARG A 271 -30.34 6.07 9.33
N LYS A 272 -30.58 5.92 10.64
CA LYS A 272 -30.34 6.98 11.63
C LYS A 272 -28.85 7.38 11.66
N ASN A 273 -27.94 6.41 11.64
CA ASN A 273 -26.50 6.69 11.62
C ASN A 273 -26.06 7.36 10.31
N LEU A 274 -26.66 6.99 9.18
CA LEU A 274 -26.40 7.58 7.86
C LEU A 274 -27.16 8.91 7.60
N LYS A 275 -27.89 9.44 8.59
CA LYS A 275 -28.73 10.66 8.48
C LYS A 275 -29.74 10.60 7.32
N LEU A 276 -30.21 9.40 6.98
CA LEU A 276 -31.21 9.18 5.95
C LEU A 276 -32.63 9.43 6.49
N GLN A 277 -33.59 9.62 5.57
CA GLN A 277 -34.99 9.79 5.93
C GLN A 277 -35.52 8.55 6.68
N LYS A 278 -36.31 8.79 7.73
CA LYS A 278 -36.98 7.73 8.49
C LYS A 278 -37.81 6.85 7.54
N MET A 279 -37.76 5.54 7.77
CA MET A 279 -38.66 4.61 7.07
C MET A 279 -40.11 4.91 7.41
N LYS A 280 -40.94 4.93 6.37
CA LYS A 280 -42.40 4.94 6.50
C LYS A 280 -42.90 3.52 6.73
N GLU A 281 -44.14 3.39 7.19
CA GLU A 281 -44.77 2.09 7.39
C GLU A 281 -44.84 1.26 6.09
N ASP A 282 -45.04 1.92 4.95
CA ASP A 282 -45.03 1.27 3.63
C ASP A 282 -43.64 0.72 3.26
N ASP A 283 -42.55 1.41 3.65
CA ASP A 283 -41.18 0.93 3.44
C ASP A 283 -40.91 -0.33 4.27
N ILE A 284 -41.44 -0.38 5.50
CA ILE A 284 -41.33 -1.53 6.40
C ILE A 284 -42.08 -2.72 5.80
N LYS A 285 -43.34 -2.51 5.37
CA LYS A 285 -44.16 -3.55 4.73
C LYS A 285 -43.49 -4.08 3.45
N ALA A 286 -42.94 -3.20 2.62
CA ALA A 286 -42.21 -3.59 1.42
C ALA A 286 -40.95 -4.39 1.76
N MET A 287 -40.21 -4.02 2.80
CA MET A 287 -39.03 -4.75 3.24
C MET A 287 -39.38 -6.16 3.73
N VAL A 288 -40.37 -6.29 4.61
CA VAL A 288 -40.82 -7.59 5.12
C VAL A 288 -41.29 -8.48 3.98
N SER A 289 -42.12 -7.94 3.08
CA SER A 289 -42.59 -8.67 1.90
C SER A 289 -41.44 -9.15 1.00
N ARG A 290 -40.36 -8.36 0.87
CA ARG A 290 -39.17 -8.79 0.11
C ARG A 290 -38.46 -9.97 0.76
N ILE A 291 -38.33 -9.98 2.10
CA ILE A 291 -37.70 -11.07 2.86
C ILE A 291 -38.51 -12.35 2.71
N GLU A 292 -39.83 -12.26 2.84
CA GLU A 292 -40.76 -13.40 2.69
C GLU A 292 -40.73 -14.00 1.29
N ASN A 293 -40.48 -13.17 0.28
CA ASN A 293 -40.42 -13.59 -1.13
C ASN A 293 -39.02 -14.05 -1.58
N ILE A 294 -38.02 -14.13 -0.68
CA ILE A 294 -36.72 -14.71 -1.02
C ILE A 294 -36.89 -16.21 -1.24
N GLN A 295 -36.67 -16.67 -2.46
CA GLN A 295 -36.69 -18.09 -2.78
C GLN A 295 -35.36 -18.72 -2.34
N ILE A 296 -35.38 -19.51 -1.27
CA ILE A 296 -34.18 -20.26 -0.85
C ILE A 296 -34.21 -21.63 -1.52
N LEU A 297 -33.08 -22.07 -2.08
CA LEU A 297 -32.91 -23.40 -2.65
C LEU A 297 -31.65 -24.05 -2.08
N GLN A 298 -31.80 -25.22 -1.47
CA GLN A 298 -30.68 -26.04 -1.08
C GLN A 298 -30.08 -26.77 -2.30
N VAL A 299 -28.77 -26.62 -2.47
CA VAL A 299 -27.99 -27.28 -3.52
C VAL A 299 -26.85 -28.10 -2.93
N GLU A 300 -26.38 -29.10 -3.68
CA GLU A 300 -25.27 -29.97 -3.27
C GLU A 300 -23.95 -29.21 -3.17
N SER A 301 -23.62 -28.42 -4.20
CA SER A 301 -22.42 -27.60 -4.23
C SER A 301 -22.67 -26.32 -5.02
N ILE A 302 -21.99 -25.24 -4.64
CA ILE A 302 -21.93 -24.01 -5.42
C ILE A 302 -20.49 -23.85 -5.84
N LYS A 303 -20.18 -24.17 -7.10
CA LYS A 303 -18.84 -24.00 -7.64
C LYS A 303 -18.73 -22.62 -8.29
N GLN A 304 -17.64 -21.95 -8.00
CA GLN A 304 -17.26 -20.69 -8.60
C GLN A 304 -16.00 -20.93 -9.44
N ARG A 305 -16.05 -20.62 -10.73
CA ARG A 305 -14.87 -20.57 -11.58
C ARG A 305 -14.22 -19.21 -11.44
N LEU A 306 -12.92 -19.22 -11.23
CA LEU A 306 -12.09 -18.04 -11.24
C LEU A 306 -11.45 -17.94 -12.62
N THR A 307 -11.68 -16.84 -13.33
CA THR A 307 -11.26 -16.63 -14.72
C THR A 307 -10.34 -15.41 -14.83
N TYR A 308 -9.36 -15.48 -15.74
CA TYR A 308 -8.53 -14.35 -16.14
C TYR A 308 -8.50 -14.29 -17.66
N LYS A 309 -8.94 -13.17 -18.26
CA LYS A 309 -9.09 -13.02 -19.73
C LYS A 309 -9.84 -14.20 -20.38
N GLY A 310 -10.86 -14.74 -19.71
CA GLY A 310 -11.65 -15.88 -20.17
C GLY A 310 -11.03 -17.27 -19.97
N LYS A 311 -9.80 -17.37 -19.44
CA LYS A 311 -9.15 -18.63 -19.06
C LYS A 311 -9.44 -18.96 -17.61
N THR A 312 -9.86 -20.18 -17.31
CA THR A 312 -10.07 -20.64 -15.93
C THR A 312 -8.74 -20.81 -15.21
N VAL A 313 -8.56 -20.09 -14.12
CA VAL A 313 -7.37 -20.08 -13.25
C VAL A 313 -7.65 -20.71 -11.89
N GLY A 314 -8.91 -21.01 -11.57
CA GLY A 314 -9.23 -21.63 -10.29
C GLY A 314 -10.67 -22.06 -10.21
N GLN A 315 -10.94 -22.84 -9.18
CA GLN A 315 -12.29 -23.15 -8.75
C GLN A 315 -12.34 -22.97 -7.24
N ASP A 316 -13.41 -22.37 -6.75
CA ASP A 316 -13.72 -22.26 -5.34
C ASP A 316 -15.13 -22.81 -5.06
N GLN A 317 -15.41 -23.14 -3.81
CA GLN A 317 -16.73 -23.58 -3.37
C GLN A 317 -17.33 -22.56 -2.39
N LEU A 318 -18.49 -22.03 -2.76
CA LEU A 318 -19.24 -21.11 -1.91
C LEU A 318 -20.23 -21.86 -1.02
N THR A 319 -20.56 -21.26 0.12
CA THR A 319 -21.64 -21.73 1.00
C THR A 319 -23.01 -21.18 0.58
N ALA A 320 -23.05 -20.01 -0.06
CA ALA A 320 -24.28 -19.41 -0.56
C ALA A 320 -24.01 -18.48 -1.76
N TYR A 321 -24.99 -18.37 -2.66
CA TYR A 321 -24.99 -17.46 -3.80
C TYR A 321 -26.40 -16.92 -4.02
N CYS A 322 -26.53 -15.60 -4.22
CA CYS A 322 -27.81 -14.95 -4.48
C CYS A 322 -27.88 -14.51 -5.94
N GLN A 323 -28.87 -15.04 -6.66
CA GLN A 323 -29.20 -14.64 -8.02
C GLN A 323 -30.43 -13.74 -7.99
N SER A 324 -30.33 -12.56 -8.62
CA SER A 324 -31.44 -11.61 -8.75
C SER A 324 -31.90 -11.61 -10.20
N GLN A 325 -33.17 -11.92 -10.46
CA GLN A 325 -33.72 -11.90 -11.83
C GLN A 325 -34.07 -10.50 -12.31
N ASP A 326 -34.38 -9.58 -11.39
CA ASP A 326 -34.65 -8.16 -11.62
C ASP A 326 -34.15 -7.34 -10.42
N GLU A 327 -33.86 -6.05 -10.61
CA GLU A 327 -33.37 -5.15 -9.54
C GLU A 327 -34.33 -5.03 -8.34
N THR A 328 -35.59 -5.50 -8.43
CA THR A 328 -36.62 -5.13 -7.44
C THR A 328 -37.63 -6.20 -6.99
N SER A 329 -37.62 -7.46 -7.46
CA SER A 329 -38.79 -8.32 -7.18
C SER A 329 -38.57 -9.80 -6.84
N LYS A 330 -37.56 -10.49 -7.37
CA LYS A 330 -37.34 -11.92 -7.08
C LYS A 330 -35.86 -12.23 -6.89
N HIS A 331 -35.51 -12.56 -5.66
CA HIS A 331 -34.18 -13.01 -5.28
C HIS A 331 -34.22 -14.50 -4.98
N THR A 332 -33.38 -15.27 -5.68
CA THR A 332 -33.18 -16.69 -5.41
C THR A 332 -31.85 -16.88 -4.71
N LEU A 333 -31.89 -17.39 -3.47
CA LEU A 333 -30.73 -17.69 -2.66
C LEU A 333 -30.43 -19.20 -2.76
N PHE A 334 -29.36 -19.54 -3.45
CA PHE A 334 -28.81 -20.89 -3.47
C PHE A 334 -27.90 -21.09 -2.25
N CYS A 335 -28.09 -22.18 -1.51
CA CYS A 335 -27.30 -22.48 -0.32
C CYS A 335 -26.74 -23.91 -0.37
N ALA A 336 -25.42 -24.03 -0.29
CA ALA A 336 -24.70 -25.29 -0.09
C ALA A 336 -24.44 -25.46 1.41
N PHE A 337 -25.34 -26.18 2.08
CA PHE A 337 -25.25 -26.41 3.52
C PHE A 337 -24.23 -27.53 3.82
N ASN A 338 -22.94 -27.24 3.81
CA ASN A 338 -21.92 -28.20 4.25
C ASN A 338 -22.02 -28.44 5.78
N GLU A 339 -21.88 -29.70 6.19
CA GLU A 339 -22.24 -30.19 7.54
C GLU A 339 -21.48 -29.56 8.72
N TYR A 340 -20.36 -28.88 8.47
CA TYR A 340 -19.50 -28.35 9.53
C TYR A 340 -19.83 -26.92 9.98
N LYS A 341 -20.39 -26.05 9.12
CA LYS A 341 -20.55 -24.61 9.44
C LYS A 341 -21.95 -24.22 9.88
N ILE A 342 -22.99 -24.98 9.53
CA ILE A 342 -24.39 -24.60 9.79
C ILE A 342 -25.00 -25.36 10.97
N LYS A 343 -24.28 -26.34 11.54
CA LYS A 343 -24.70 -26.99 12.79
C LYS A 343 -24.88 -25.99 13.93
N GLU A 344 -24.06 -24.94 14.01
CA GLU A 344 -24.17 -23.91 15.06
C GLU A 344 -25.30 -22.90 14.85
N TRP A 345 -25.84 -22.78 13.63
CA TRP A 345 -26.91 -21.79 13.35
C TRP A 345 -28.31 -22.36 13.59
N LEU A 346 -28.43 -23.68 13.63
CA LEU A 346 -29.71 -24.40 13.69
C LEU A 346 -29.86 -25.31 14.93
N SER A 347 -28.87 -25.29 15.82
CA SER A 347 -28.95 -25.85 17.18
C SER A 347 -29.25 -24.74 18.17
#